data_AF-A0A928JNL2-F1
#
_entry.id   AF-A0A928JNL2-F1
#
_cell.length_a   1.000
_cell.length_b   1.000
_cell.length_c   1.000
_cell.angle_alpha   90.00
_cell.angle_beta   90.00
_cell.angle_gamma   90.00
#
_symmetry.space_group_name_H-M   'P 1'
#
loop_
_entity.id
_entity.type
_entity.pdbx_description
1 polymer ?
#
loop_
_entity_poly.entity_id
_entity_poly.type
_entity_poly.pdbx_seq_one_letter_code
_entity_poly.pdbx_strand_id
1 'polypeptide(L)'
;MLKIKKIISVILVFVILLTCVSLSVSAEDDLFENTHDNTGVQRIDIVEVAKTQIGYMEGPHNDTKYGSWYGLPNQPWCAMFVSWCARQAGVPLDILRNCAIAAPDPGYFDIPFYDGLEYTPQTGDLFFTKTFSHVGIVYHTDGDYFYSIEGNTNIDGSNEGIGVFLRTRKISDYIFGVPDYNYVSKQSHQCDKSSTIGNAIAHPHYTTTLCSICKSINPDYSTFNYSDHCPDCVEHHIKGYYGDADADRHITIKDATAIQKHIAKITLLFDNAALFADVNTDFDITIKDATLVQKYIAGIFIDYPVGKEIE
;
A
#
# COMPACT_ATOMS: atom_id res chain seq x y z
N MET A 1 48.15 -27.13 30.79
CA MET A 1 47.25 -25.94 30.79
C MET A 1 47.15 -25.22 29.44
N LEU A 2 48.25 -24.96 28.72
CA LEU A 2 48.23 -24.17 27.48
C LEU A 2 47.46 -24.82 26.30
N LYS A 3 47.51 -26.15 26.16
CA LYS A 3 46.80 -26.91 25.10
C LYS A 3 45.28 -26.90 25.27
N ILE A 4 44.77 -26.92 26.51
CA ILE A 4 43.33 -26.92 26.81
C ILE A 4 42.71 -25.55 26.49
N LYS A 5 43.42 -24.45 26.78
CA LYS A 5 42.96 -23.08 26.43
C LYS A 5 42.80 -22.86 24.92
N LYS A 6 43.70 -23.45 24.10
CA LYS A 6 43.60 -23.36 22.63
C LYS A 6 42.42 -24.15 22.07
N ILE A 7 42.14 -25.33 22.62
CA ILE A 7 40.99 -26.16 22.20
C ILE A 7 39.67 -25.47 22.55
N ILE A 8 39.54 -24.91 23.75
CA ILE A 8 38.34 -24.16 24.16
C ILE A 8 38.14 -22.93 23.28
N SER A 9 39.21 -22.21 22.92
CA SER A 9 39.12 -21.02 22.05
C SER A 9 38.68 -21.37 20.63
N VAL A 10 39.13 -22.50 20.07
CA VAL A 10 38.72 -22.96 18.74
C VAL A 10 37.26 -23.41 18.75
N ILE A 11 36.83 -24.12 19.80
CA ILE A 11 35.43 -24.52 19.97
C ILE A 11 34.54 -23.28 20.12
N LEU A 12 34.96 -22.26 20.89
CA LEU A 12 34.20 -21.02 21.04
C LEU A 12 34.04 -20.28 19.71
N VAL A 13 35.09 -20.21 18.90
CA VAL A 13 35.05 -19.59 17.56
C VAL A 13 34.14 -20.38 16.62
N PHE A 14 34.18 -21.71 16.65
CA PHE A 14 33.30 -22.56 15.84
C PHE A 14 31.84 -22.48 16.29
N VAL A 15 31.57 -22.39 17.59
CA VAL A 15 30.22 -22.20 18.13
C VAL A 15 29.69 -20.82 17.75
N ILE A 16 30.50 -19.75 17.85
CA ILE A 16 30.12 -18.40 17.41
C ILE A 16 29.84 -18.40 15.90
N LEU A 17 30.70 -19.03 15.08
CA LEU A 17 30.49 -19.16 13.63
C LEU A 17 29.23 -19.96 13.30
N LEU A 18 28.94 -21.08 13.99
CA LEU A 18 27.70 -21.85 13.77
C LEU A 18 26.45 -21.08 14.23
N THR A 19 26.52 -20.33 15.32
CA THR A 19 25.38 -19.52 15.80
C THR A 19 25.14 -18.28 14.95
N CYS A 20 26.20 -17.68 14.38
CA CYS A 20 26.06 -16.55 13.46
C CYS A 20 25.49 -16.94 12.10
N VAL A 21 25.66 -18.19 11.66
CA VAL A 21 25.07 -18.71 10.40
C VAL A 21 23.57 -19.01 10.53
N SER A 22 23.03 -19.09 11.76
CA SER A 22 21.63 -19.48 12.01
C SER A 22 20.66 -18.29 12.10
N LEU A 23 21.14 -17.05 12.01
CA LEU A 23 20.32 -15.83 12.20
C LEU A 23 19.94 -15.11 10.89
N SER A 24 20.30 -15.66 9.73
CA SER A 24 20.23 -14.93 8.46
C SER A 24 19.25 -15.50 7.43
N VAL A 25 18.25 -16.29 7.81
CA VAL A 25 17.24 -16.81 6.87
C VAL A 25 15.83 -16.21 7.10
N SER A 26 15.64 -15.40 8.14
CA SER A 26 14.33 -14.78 8.45
C SER A 26 14.35 -13.26 8.46
N ALA A 27 15.52 -12.65 8.62
CA ALA A 27 15.63 -11.21 8.89
C ALA A 27 15.42 -10.31 7.66
N GLU A 28 15.50 -10.82 6.42
CA GLU A 28 15.34 -9.96 5.23
C GLU A 28 13.88 -9.70 4.85
N ASP A 29 12.97 -10.67 5.07
CA ASP A 29 11.53 -10.42 4.88
C ASP A 29 10.98 -9.51 5.98
N ASP A 30 11.48 -9.64 7.22
CA ASP A 30 11.13 -8.78 8.37
C ASP A 30 11.47 -7.29 8.12
N LEU A 31 12.49 -6.98 7.30
CA LEU A 31 12.88 -5.60 6.96
C LEU A 31 11.89 -4.89 6.04
N PHE A 32 11.01 -5.64 5.38
CA PHE A 32 10.03 -5.10 4.44
C PHE A 32 8.61 -5.45 4.85
N GLU A 33 8.33 -5.66 6.14
CA GLU A 33 6.95 -5.68 6.61
C GLU A 33 6.20 -4.40 6.17
N ASN A 34 4.90 -4.53 5.92
CA ASN A 34 4.09 -3.36 5.62
C ASN A 34 3.99 -2.49 6.88
N THR A 35 4.68 -1.36 6.91
CA THR A 35 4.63 -0.40 8.03
C THR A 35 3.59 0.70 7.83
N HIS A 36 2.79 0.65 6.75
CA HIS A 36 1.76 1.65 6.47
C HIS A 36 0.47 1.35 7.25
N ASP A 37 -0.04 2.36 7.95
CA ASP A 37 -1.34 2.32 8.60
C ASP A 37 -2.42 2.78 7.61
N ASN A 38 -3.26 1.85 7.16
CA ASN A 38 -4.29 2.17 6.15
C ASN A 38 -5.26 3.24 6.65
N THR A 39 -5.37 4.30 5.85
CA THR A 39 -6.26 5.44 6.07
C THR A 39 -7.72 5.08 5.80
N GLY A 40 -7.97 4.16 4.86
CA GLY A 40 -9.29 3.89 4.28
C GLY A 40 -9.45 4.47 2.88
N VAL A 41 -8.52 5.34 2.45
CA VAL A 41 -8.46 5.87 1.09
C VAL A 41 -7.64 4.94 0.23
N GLN A 42 -8.29 3.90 -0.29
CA GLN A 42 -7.66 2.78 -0.99
C GLN A 42 -6.70 3.18 -2.13
N ARG A 43 -7.05 4.25 -2.87
CA ARG A 43 -6.23 4.82 -3.94
C ARG A 43 -4.86 5.31 -3.45
N ILE A 44 -4.81 5.87 -2.24
CA ILE A 44 -3.58 6.35 -1.60
C ILE A 44 -2.90 5.21 -0.85
N ASP A 45 -3.67 4.41 -0.11
CA ASP A 45 -3.15 3.32 0.71
C ASP A 45 -2.37 2.30 -0.14
N ILE A 46 -2.84 1.94 -1.34
CA ILE A 46 -2.11 1.01 -2.21
C ILE A 46 -0.72 1.54 -2.60
N VAL A 47 -0.59 2.86 -2.77
CA VAL A 47 0.67 3.53 -3.10
C VAL A 47 1.58 3.58 -1.89
N GLU A 48 1.07 3.95 -0.72
CA GLU A 48 1.87 4.02 0.52
C GLU A 48 2.35 2.63 0.95
N VAL A 49 1.50 1.61 0.86
CA VAL A 49 1.91 0.21 1.03
C VAL A 49 3.04 -0.14 0.06
N ALA A 50 2.90 0.18 -1.23
CA ALA A 50 3.96 -0.11 -2.20
C ALA A 50 5.27 0.62 -1.88
N LYS A 51 5.23 1.84 -1.32
CA LYS A 51 6.42 2.59 -0.90
C LYS A 51 7.20 1.90 0.21
N THR A 52 6.53 1.22 1.14
CA THR A 52 7.20 0.44 2.20
C THR A 52 8.07 -0.70 1.64
N GLN A 53 7.83 -1.10 0.39
CA GLN A 53 8.51 -2.21 -0.26
C GLN A 53 9.69 -1.78 -1.14
N ILE A 54 9.92 -0.48 -1.32
CA ILE A 54 11.01 0.03 -2.16
C ILE A 54 12.36 -0.46 -1.65
N GLY A 55 13.14 -1.11 -2.51
CA GLY A 55 14.43 -1.70 -2.17
C GLY A 55 14.37 -3.18 -1.77
N TYR A 56 13.17 -3.78 -1.71
CA TYR A 56 13.04 -5.23 -1.59
C TYR A 56 13.74 -5.91 -2.77
N MET A 57 14.57 -6.91 -2.47
CA MET A 57 15.31 -7.70 -3.45
C MET A 57 14.79 -9.13 -3.45
N GLU A 58 14.63 -9.72 -4.63
CA GLU A 58 14.28 -11.14 -4.69
C GLU A 58 15.42 -12.05 -4.25
N GLY A 59 15.07 -13.20 -3.68
CA GLY A 59 15.97 -14.31 -3.52
C GLY A 59 16.22 -15.07 -4.84
N PRO A 60 17.10 -16.08 -4.83
CA PRO A 60 17.43 -16.84 -6.03
C PRO A 60 16.19 -17.40 -6.74
N HIS A 61 16.17 -17.35 -8.08
CA HIS A 61 15.11 -17.92 -8.91
C HIS A 61 13.71 -17.30 -8.65
N ASN A 62 13.58 -15.97 -8.64
CA ASN A 62 12.33 -15.26 -8.34
C ASN A 62 11.72 -15.65 -6.97
N ASP A 63 12.56 -16.01 -6.00
CA ASP A 63 12.05 -16.34 -4.67
C ASP A 63 11.64 -15.05 -3.97
N THR A 64 10.35 -14.91 -3.68
CA THR A 64 9.80 -13.69 -3.09
C THR A 64 8.66 -14.01 -2.13
N LYS A 65 8.49 -13.17 -1.12
CA LYS A 65 7.32 -13.22 -0.24
C LYS A 65 6.01 -13.00 -1.00
N TYR A 66 6.02 -12.25 -2.10
CA TYR A 66 4.83 -12.01 -2.93
C TYR A 66 4.39 -13.27 -3.65
N GLY A 67 5.33 -14.00 -4.26
CA GLY A 67 5.07 -15.30 -4.88
C GLY A 67 4.60 -16.32 -3.85
N SER A 68 5.25 -16.37 -2.69
CA SER A 68 4.87 -17.25 -1.58
C SER A 68 3.47 -16.94 -1.04
N TRP A 69 3.16 -15.67 -0.80
CA TRP A 69 1.85 -15.19 -0.36
C TRP A 69 0.75 -15.50 -1.39
N TYR A 70 1.04 -15.35 -2.68
CA TYR A 70 0.10 -15.67 -3.75
C TYR A 70 -0.12 -17.19 -3.90
N GLY A 71 0.84 -18.02 -3.45
CA GLY A 71 0.84 -19.47 -3.63
C GLY A 71 1.49 -19.93 -4.94
N LEU A 72 2.28 -19.06 -5.59
CA LEU A 72 3.04 -19.32 -6.81
C LEU A 72 4.50 -18.84 -6.64
N PRO A 73 5.30 -19.49 -5.78
CA PRO A 73 6.70 -19.12 -5.58
C PRO A 73 7.53 -19.36 -6.85
N ASN A 74 8.67 -18.66 -6.95
CA ASN A 74 9.65 -18.80 -8.04
C ASN A 74 9.09 -18.48 -9.44
N GLN A 75 8.08 -17.62 -9.52
CA GLN A 75 7.48 -17.14 -10.76
C GLN A 75 7.69 -15.63 -10.93
N PRO A 76 7.57 -15.09 -12.15
CA PRO A 76 7.50 -13.64 -12.36
C PRO A 76 6.41 -13.02 -11.48
N TRP A 77 6.74 -11.94 -10.78
CA TRP A 77 5.97 -11.53 -9.59
C TRP A 77 5.47 -10.08 -9.63
N CYS A 78 5.57 -9.36 -10.75
CA CYS A 78 5.08 -7.97 -10.86
C CYS A 78 3.57 -7.85 -10.54
N ALA A 79 2.74 -8.71 -11.11
CA ALA A 79 1.30 -8.71 -10.84
C ALA A 79 0.97 -9.23 -9.43
N MET A 80 1.76 -10.17 -8.91
CA MET A 80 1.63 -10.67 -7.54
C MET A 80 1.97 -9.58 -6.52
N PHE A 81 2.98 -8.75 -6.79
CA PHE A 81 3.32 -7.57 -6.00
C PHE A 81 2.18 -6.56 -5.96
N VAL A 82 1.59 -6.22 -7.11
CA VAL A 82 0.42 -5.32 -7.16
C VAL A 82 -0.75 -5.90 -6.37
N SER A 83 -1.02 -7.20 -6.54
CA SER A 83 -2.07 -7.90 -5.80
C SER A 83 -1.82 -7.85 -4.29
N TRP A 84 -0.58 -8.10 -3.86
CA TRP A 84 -0.19 -8.02 -2.46
C TRP A 84 -0.41 -6.61 -1.92
N CYS A 85 0.04 -5.56 -2.64
CA CYS A 85 -0.16 -4.18 -2.23
C CYS A 85 -1.65 -3.84 -2.08
N ALA A 86 -2.49 -4.26 -3.02
CA ALA A 86 -3.93 -4.06 -2.98
C ALA A 86 -4.57 -4.73 -1.75
N ARG A 87 -4.16 -5.96 -1.43
CA ARG A 87 -4.67 -6.68 -0.25
C ARG A 87 -4.22 -6.04 1.06
N GLN A 88 -2.95 -5.64 1.14
CA GLN A 88 -2.39 -4.93 2.29
C GLN A 88 -3.06 -3.57 2.49
N ALA A 89 -3.44 -2.88 1.42
CA ALA A 89 -4.16 -1.61 1.45
C ALA A 89 -5.68 -1.73 1.69
N GLY A 90 -6.18 -2.95 1.92
CA GLY A 90 -7.61 -3.19 2.15
C GLY A 90 -8.51 -2.91 0.94
N VAL A 91 -7.95 -2.86 -0.28
CA VAL A 91 -8.73 -2.78 -1.53
C VAL A 91 -9.60 -4.05 -1.60
N PRO A 92 -10.91 -4.02 -1.87
CA PRO A 92 -11.73 -5.22 -2.06
C PRO A 92 -11.44 -5.97 -3.36
N LEU A 93 -11.81 -7.26 -3.46
CA LEU A 93 -11.53 -8.09 -4.65
C LEU A 93 -12.44 -7.74 -5.85
N ASP A 94 -13.58 -7.13 -5.59
CA ASP A 94 -14.51 -6.60 -6.60
C ASP A 94 -14.05 -5.26 -7.19
N ILE A 95 -13.11 -4.55 -6.53
CA ILE A 95 -12.44 -3.37 -7.08
C ILE A 95 -11.18 -3.76 -7.85
N LEU A 96 -10.38 -4.67 -7.27
CA LEU A 96 -9.14 -5.12 -7.88
C LEU A 96 -8.86 -6.58 -7.53
N ARG A 97 -9.03 -7.48 -8.50
CA ARG A 97 -8.79 -8.92 -8.30
C ARG A 97 -7.30 -9.23 -8.17
N ASN A 98 -6.99 -10.30 -7.45
CA ASN A 98 -5.63 -10.85 -7.40
C ASN A 98 -5.25 -11.49 -8.74
N CYS A 99 -4.05 -11.19 -9.22
CA CYS A 99 -3.50 -11.70 -10.47
C CYS A 99 -2.03 -12.10 -10.33
N ALA A 100 -1.67 -13.20 -11.00
CA ALA A 100 -0.30 -13.66 -11.13
C ALA A 100 0.40 -13.12 -12.39
N ILE A 101 -0.37 -12.57 -13.33
CA ILE A 101 0.09 -12.12 -14.64
C ILE A 101 -0.53 -10.78 -15.00
N ALA A 102 0.26 -9.96 -15.70
CA ALA A 102 -0.22 -8.73 -16.31
C ALA A 102 -1.03 -9.12 -17.56
N ALA A 103 -2.34 -8.87 -17.56
CA ALA A 103 -3.17 -9.16 -18.72
C ALA A 103 -4.48 -8.35 -18.68
N PRO A 104 -5.03 -7.97 -19.85
CA PRO A 104 -6.22 -7.12 -19.95
C PRO A 104 -7.55 -7.90 -19.89
N ASP A 105 -7.51 -9.21 -19.63
CA ASP A 105 -8.72 -10.02 -19.61
C ASP A 105 -9.50 -9.84 -18.28
N PRO A 106 -10.85 -9.82 -18.31
CA PRO A 106 -11.69 -9.69 -17.10
C PRO A 106 -11.47 -10.78 -16.04
N GLY A 107 -10.88 -11.92 -16.39
CA GLY A 107 -10.45 -12.95 -15.44
C GLY A 107 -9.21 -12.57 -14.62
N TYR A 108 -8.52 -11.50 -14.98
CA TYR A 108 -7.39 -10.92 -14.24
C TYR A 108 -7.86 -9.73 -13.40
N PHE A 109 -7.22 -8.56 -13.52
CA PHE A 109 -7.46 -7.46 -12.57
C PHE A 109 -8.89 -6.93 -12.62
N ASP A 110 -9.61 -7.16 -13.73
CA ASP A 110 -11.03 -6.85 -13.94
C ASP A 110 -11.33 -5.35 -13.75
N ILE A 111 -10.50 -4.52 -14.41
CA ILE A 111 -10.56 -3.05 -14.35
C ILE A 111 -10.61 -2.46 -15.77
N PRO A 112 -11.14 -1.23 -15.95
CA PRO A 112 -11.07 -0.53 -17.23
C PRO A 112 -9.62 -0.15 -17.57
N PHE A 113 -9.29 -0.18 -18.87
CA PHE A 113 -7.98 0.17 -19.40
C PHE A 113 -8.06 1.33 -20.39
N TYR A 114 -7.09 2.25 -20.31
CA TYR A 114 -7.00 3.44 -21.15
C TYR A 114 -5.62 3.57 -21.78
N ASP A 115 -5.56 4.02 -23.03
CA ASP A 115 -4.29 4.29 -23.71
C ASP A 115 -3.68 5.61 -23.20
N GLY A 116 -2.39 5.61 -22.87
CA GLY A 116 -1.68 6.83 -22.44
C GLY A 116 -1.64 7.97 -23.46
N LEU A 117 -2.00 7.72 -24.73
CA LEU A 117 -2.22 8.80 -25.71
C LEU A 117 -3.52 9.57 -25.47
N GLU A 118 -4.47 8.99 -24.72
CA GLU A 118 -5.83 9.52 -24.50
C GLU A 118 -6.13 9.77 -23.01
N TYR A 119 -5.25 9.31 -22.12
CA TYR A 119 -5.45 9.35 -20.67
C TYR A 119 -4.20 9.82 -19.93
N THR A 120 -4.41 10.71 -18.95
CA THR A 120 -3.37 11.11 -18.00
C THR A 120 -3.54 10.30 -16.72
N PRO A 121 -2.57 9.44 -16.35
CA PRO A 121 -2.69 8.58 -15.20
C PRO A 121 -2.65 9.33 -13.87
N GLN A 122 -3.37 8.81 -12.90
CA GLN A 122 -3.47 9.35 -11.55
C GLN A 122 -2.77 8.44 -10.55
N THR A 123 -2.51 8.98 -9.38
CA THR A 123 -2.03 8.21 -8.23
C THR A 123 -2.95 7.01 -7.95
N GLY A 124 -2.36 5.84 -7.72
CA GLY A 124 -3.07 4.58 -7.47
C GLY A 124 -3.52 3.82 -8.72
N ASP A 125 -3.40 4.39 -9.91
CA ASP A 125 -3.63 3.63 -11.14
C ASP A 125 -2.56 2.57 -11.34
N LEU A 126 -2.89 1.55 -12.13
CA LEU A 126 -1.94 0.54 -12.57
C LEU A 126 -1.46 0.88 -13.98
N PHE A 127 -0.16 0.94 -14.22
CA PHE A 127 0.34 1.02 -15.59
C PHE A 127 0.68 -0.39 -16.11
N PHE A 128 0.55 -0.59 -17.42
CA PHE A 128 0.89 -1.81 -18.14
C PHE A 128 1.73 -1.48 -19.36
N THR A 129 2.69 -2.33 -19.69
CA THR A 129 3.32 -2.26 -21.02
C THR A 129 2.28 -2.50 -22.11
N LYS A 130 2.47 -1.94 -23.32
CA LYS A 130 1.52 -2.13 -24.44
C LYS A 130 1.29 -3.60 -24.81
N THR A 131 2.26 -4.47 -24.49
CA THR A 131 2.19 -5.92 -24.69
C THR A 131 1.66 -6.68 -23.48
N PHE A 132 1.26 -5.98 -22.41
CA PHE A 132 0.84 -6.55 -21.12
C PHE A 132 1.86 -7.54 -20.54
N SER A 133 3.16 -7.28 -20.73
CA SER A 133 4.22 -8.11 -20.15
C SER A 133 4.62 -7.70 -18.73
N HIS A 134 4.23 -6.49 -18.31
CA HIS A 134 4.60 -5.92 -17.02
C HIS A 134 3.51 -4.99 -16.50
N VAL A 135 3.42 -4.89 -15.17
CA VAL A 135 2.49 -4.02 -14.45
C VAL A 135 3.18 -3.38 -13.25
N GLY A 136 2.78 -2.17 -12.89
CA GLY A 136 3.17 -1.54 -11.63
C GLY A 136 2.20 -0.43 -11.22
N ILE A 137 2.48 0.21 -10.08
CA ILE A 137 1.57 1.18 -9.45
C ILE A 137 2.07 2.59 -9.73
N VAL A 138 1.21 3.46 -10.24
CA VAL A 138 1.47 4.89 -10.44
C VAL A 138 1.36 5.59 -9.09
N TYR A 139 2.38 6.38 -8.72
CA TYR A 139 2.34 7.18 -7.48
C TYR A 139 2.37 8.70 -7.74
N HIS A 140 2.65 9.12 -8.97
CA HIS A 140 2.69 10.54 -9.33
C HIS A 140 2.73 10.72 -10.86
N THR A 141 2.25 11.88 -11.34
CA THR A 141 2.31 12.31 -12.73
C THR A 141 2.80 13.75 -12.83
N ASP A 142 3.72 14.02 -13.75
CA ASP A 142 4.26 15.35 -14.04
C ASP A 142 4.48 15.52 -15.55
N GLY A 143 3.68 16.39 -16.17
CA GLY A 143 3.70 16.62 -17.61
C GLY A 143 3.43 15.34 -18.41
N ASP A 144 4.33 15.02 -19.36
CA ASP A 144 4.23 13.82 -20.20
C ASP A 144 4.77 12.55 -19.53
N TYR A 145 5.13 12.61 -18.24
CA TYR A 145 5.75 11.53 -17.50
C TYR A 145 4.92 11.12 -16.30
N PHE A 146 4.96 9.83 -15.99
CA PHE A 146 4.47 9.30 -14.73
C PHE A 146 5.61 8.62 -13.97
N TYR A 147 5.41 8.47 -12.68
CA TYR A 147 6.32 7.83 -11.76
C TYR A 147 5.63 6.64 -11.11
N SER A 148 6.34 5.52 -11.06
CA SER A 148 5.79 4.24 -10.64
C SER A 148 6.65 3.53 -9.60
N ILE A 149 6.01 2.69 -8.79
CA ILE A 149 6.64 1.68 -7.93
C ILE A 149 6.37 0.32 -8.57
N GLU A 150 7.44 -0.42 -8.83
CA GLU A 150 7.38 -1.63 -9.64
C GLU A 150 8.11 -2.77 -8.95
N GLY A 151 7.39 -3.86 -8.67
CA GLY A 151 7.99 -5.14 -8.33
C GLY A 151 8.44 -5.89 -9.59
N ASN A 152 9.39 -6.80 -9.43
CA ASN A 152 10.01 -7.53 -10.54
C ASN A 152 10.55 -6.58 -11.62
N THR A 153 11.24 -5.52 -11.20
CA THR A 153 11.99 -4.63 -12.10
C THR A 153 13.44 -4.52 -11.64
N ASN A 154 14.24 -3.77 -12.38
CA ASN A 154 15.66 -3.55 -12.10
C ASN A 154 16.04 -2.08 -12.30
N ILE A 155 17.28 -1.76 -11.96
CA ILE A 155 17.81 -0.41 -12.06
C ILE A 155 18.12 -0.05 -13.53
N ASP A 156 18.53 -1.02 -14.36
CA ASP A 156 19.06 -0.80 -15.72
C ASP A 156 18.01 -0.88 -16.85
N GLY A 157 16.77 -1.25 -16.53
CA GLY A 157 15.67 -1.40 -17.49
C GLY A 157 15.69 -2.70 -18.31
N SER A 158 16.45 -3.72 -17.88
CA SER A 158 16.46 -5.03 -18.55
C SER A 158 15.14 -5.80 -18.35
N ASN A 159 14.94 -6.89 -19.11
CA ASN A 159 13.72 -7.70 -19.04
C ASN A 159 13.62 -8.59 -17.78
N GLU A 160 14.70 -8.72 -17.00
CA GLU A 160 14.76 -9.55 -15.80
C GLU A 160 14.66 -8.68 -14.55
N GLY A 161 13.57 -8.80 -13.79
CA GLY A 161 13.42 -8.08 -12.54
C GLY A 161 14.26 -8.67 -11.42
N ILE A 162 14.67 -7.85 -10.47
CA ILE A 162 15.47 -8.26 -9.30
C ILE A 162 14.91 -7.72 -7.98
N GLY A 163 13.89 -6.86 -8.03
CA GLY A 163 13.39 -6.19 -6.83
C GLY A 163 12.29 -5.16 -7.09
N VAL A 164 12.00 -4.38 -6.06
CA VAL A 164 11.02 -3.29 -6.08
C VAL A 164 11.73 -1.94 -6.20
N PHE A 165 11.45 -1.20 -7.28
CA PHE A 165 12.12 0.08 -7.57
C PHE A 165 11.17 1.16 -8.04
N LEU A 166 11.61 2.41 -7.85
CA LEU A 166 11.00 3.59 -8.44
C LEU A 166 11.42 3.74 -9.91
N ARG A 167 10.48 4.05 -10.80
CA ARG A 167 10.75 4.33 -12.22
C ARG A 167 10.06 5.60 -12.66
N THR A 168 10.62 6.24 -13.68
CA THR A 168 9.98 7.33 -14.43
C THR A 168 9.77 6.84 -15.85
N ARG A 169 8.56 7.04 -16.38
CA ARG A 169 8.14 6.53 -17.69
C ARG A 169 7.33 7.59 -18.42
N LYS A 170 7.39 7.59 -19.74
CA LYS A 170 6.61 8.50 -20.58
C LYS A 170 5.20 7.95 -20.75
N ILE A 171 4.18 8.75 -20.48
CA ILE A 171 2.77 8.33 -20.45
C ILE A 171 2.35 7.68 -21.77
N SER A 172 2.73 8.27 -22.91
CA SER A 172 2.35 7.81 -24.26
C SER A 172 2.72 6.35 -24.57
N ASP A 173 3.68 5.79 -23.85
CA ASP A 173 4.26 4.48 -24.17
C ASP A 173 3.56 3.32 -23.43
N TYR A 174 2.52 3.60 -22.63
CA TYR A 174 1.88 2.61 -21.74
C TYR A 174 0.34 2.60 -21.84
N ILE A 175 -0.26 1.58 -21.23
CA ILE A 175 -1.70 1.47 -20.96
C ILE A 175 -1.91 1.65 -19.46
N PHE A 176 -3.03 2.22 -19.05
CA PHE A 176 -3.37 2.44 -17.64
C PHE A 176 -4.66 1.71 -17.29
N GLY A 177 -4.58 0.79 -16.33
CA GLY A 177 -5.73 0.19 -15.67
C GLY A 177 -6.15 1.04 -14.49
N VAL A 178 -7.45 1.38 -14.41
CA VAL A 178 -7.97 2.33 -13.40
C VAL A 178 -8.95 1.59 -12.49
N PRO A 179 -8.51 1.09 -11.32
CA PRO A 179 -9.42 0.51 -10.35
C PRO A 179 -10.44 1.57 -9.87
N ASP A 180 -11.70 1.15 -9.74
CA ASP A 180 -12.77 1.98 -9.20
C ASP A 180 -12.68 2.01 -7.67
N TYR A 181 -11.64 2.68 -7.16
CA TYR A 181 -11.41 2.79 -5.72
C TYR A 181 -12.61 3.43 -5.05
N ASN A 182 -13.25 2.68 -4.18
CA ASN A 182 -14.29 3.21 -3.31
C ASN A 182 -13.61 4.11 -2.28
N TYR A 183 -14.12 5.33 -2.13
CA TYR A 183 -13.95 6.03 -0.86
C TYR A 183 -14.79 5.27 0.16
N VAL A 184 -14.19 4.27 0.80
CA VAL A 184 -14.76 3.69 1.99
C VAL A 184 -14.34 4.66 3.09
N SER A 185 -15.18 5.68 3.36
CA SER A 185 -15.23 6.16 4.74
C SER A 185 -15.38 4.88 5.54
N LYS A 186 -14.41 4.57 6.42
CA LYS A 186 -14.54 3.41 7.30
C LYS A 186 -15.89 3.63 7.96
N GLN A 187 -16.93 2.90 7.49
CA GLN A 187 -18.24 3.02 8.08
C GLN A 187 -17.97 2.76 9.55
N SER A 188 -18.31 3.75 10.37
CA SER A 188 -18.32 3.60 11.81
C SER A 188 -19.32 2.50 12.10
N HIS A 189 -18.82 1.27 12.09
CA HIS A 189 -19.58 0.14 12.56
C HIS A 189 -19.53 0.29 14.07
N GLN A 190 -20.52 1.00 14.60
CA GLN A 190 -20.82 0.97 16.01
C GLN A 190 -20.97 -0.51 16.36
N CYS A 191 -19.99 -1.04 17.08
CA CYS A 191 -20.02 -2.41 17.55
C CYS A 191 -21.10 -2.45 18.64
N ASP A 192 -22.35 -2.65 18.23
CA ASP A 192 -23.40 -2.98 19.18
C ASP A 192 -22.96 -4.26 19.87
N LYS A 193 -22.88 -4.22 21.20
CA LYS A 193 -22.48 -5.34 22.08
C LYS A 193 -23.42 -6.57 22.01
N SER A 194 -24.17 -6.72 20.92
CA SER A 194 -25.32 -7.60 20.80
C SER A 194 -25.68 -7.90 19.33
N SER A 195 -24.81 -8.57 18.57
CA SER A 195 -25.24 -9.20 17.31
C SER A 195 -24.39 -10.42 16.92
N THR A 196 -24.70 -11.52 17.60
CA THR A 196 -24.74 -12.92 17.13
C THR A 196 -23.73 -13.44 16.08
N ILE A 197 -23.00 -14.44 16.55
CA ILE A 197 -22.07 -15.37 15.89
C ILE A 197 -22.71 -16.04 14.67
N GLY A 198 -22.03 -15.94 13.51
CA GLY A 198 -22.33 -16.71 12.30
C GLY A 198 -21.49 -18.00 12.23
N ASN A 199 -22.13 -19.07 11.77
CA ASN A 199 -21.71 -20.49 11.76
C ASN A 199 -20.20 -20.81 11.73
N ALA A 200 -19.76 -21.57 12.73
CA ALA A 200 -18.44 -22.19 12.82
C ALA A 200 -18.25 -23.30 11.76
N ILE A 201 -17.11 -23.30 11.08
CA ILE A 201 -16.65 -24.46 10.29
C ILE A 201 -15.87 -25.36 11.26
N ALA A 202 -16.41 -26.54 11.55
CA ALA A 202 -15.80 -27.47 12.49
C ALA A 202 -14.59 -28.20 11.86
N HIS A 203 -13.39 -27.94 12.37
CA HIS A 203 -12.21 -28.79 12.19
C HIS A 203 -12.06 -29.72 13.43
N PRO A 204 -11.44 -30.91 13.36
CA PRO A 204 -11.50 -31.92 14.43
C PRO A 204 -10.82 -31.52 15.74
N HIS A 205 -10.11 -30.39 15.79
CA HIS A 205 -9.30 -29.97 16.94
C HIS A 205 -9.50 -28.51 17.37
N TYR A 206 -10.35 -27.71 16.69
CA TYR A 206 -10.67 -26.34 17.11
C TYR A 206 -11.96 -25.81 16.46
N THR A 207 -12.66 -24.93 17.17
CA THR A 207 -13.73 -24.07 16.64
C THR A 207 -13.17 -22.69 16.37
N THR A 208 -12.91 -22.35 15.10
CA THR A 208 -12.59 -20.97 14.71
C THR A 208 -13.89 -20.17 14.61
N THR A 209 -13.95 -19.04 15.31
CA THR A 209 -15.04 -18.08 15.16
C THR A 209 -14.62 -17.07 14.11
N LEU A 210 -15.35 -17.00 13.01
CA LEU A 210 -15.18 -15.94 12.01
C LEU A 210 -15.91 -14.69 12.48
N CYS A 211 -15.28 -13.53 12.31
CA CYS A 211 -16.03 -12.28 12.33
C CYS A 211 -17.04 -12.32 11.17
N SER A 212 -18.33 -12.21 11.47
CA SER A 212 -19.42 -12.25 10.47
C SER A 212 -19.38 -11.07 9.49
N ILE A 213 -18.59 -10.03 9.80
CA ILE A 213 -18.50 -8.77 9.06
C ILE A 213 -17.21 -8.71 8.22
N CYS A 214 -16.01 -8.77 8.82
CA CYS A 214 -14.75 -8.68 8.08
C CYS A 214 -14.18 -10.04 7.62
N LYS A 215 -14.75 -11.16 8.08
CA LYS A 215 -14.32 -12.53 7.77
C LYS A 215 -12.83 -12.84 8.03
N SER A 216 -12.12 -11.99 8.79
CA SER A 216 -10.74 -12.28 9.18
C SER A 216 -10.68 -13.40 10.23
N ILE A 217 -9.57 -14.15 10.20
CA ILE A 217 -9.28 -15.24 11.13
C ILE A 217 -8.26 -14.70 12.13
N ASN A 218 -8.54 -14.82 13.43
CA ASN A 218 -7.54 -14.49 14.46
C ASN A 218 -6.33 -15.44 14.29
N PRO A 219 -5.11 -14.91 14.03
CA PRO A 219 -3.94 -15.74 13.77
C PRO A 219 -3.40 -16.47 15.02
N ASP A 220 -3.83 -16.09 16.24
CA ASP A 220 -3.17 -16.52 17.48
C ASP A 220 -3.82 -17.70 18.22
N TYR A 221 -4.84 -18.36 17.65
CA TYR A 221 -5.46 -19.59 18.21
C TYR A 221 -5.79 -19.56 19.73
N SER A 222 -5.90 -18.38 20.33
CA SER A 222 -6.27 -18.20 21.73
C SER A 222 -7.75 -17.87 21.84
N THR A 223 -8.41 -18.48 22.83
CA THR A 223 -9.83 -18.30 23.09
C THR A 223 -10.12 -16.81 23.33
N PHE A 224 -10.98 -16.20 22.51
CA PHE A 224 -11.47 -14.83 22.72
C PHE A 224 -12.06 -14.71 24.14
N ASN A 225 -11.49 -13.83 24.97
CA ASN A 225 -12.15 -13.36 26.17
C ASN A 225 -13.11 -12.23 25.77
N TYR A 226 -14.25 -12.14 26.47
CA TYR A 226 -15.37 -11.23 26.16
C TYR A 226 -15.02 -9.72 26.19
N SER A 227 -13.77 -9.38 26.52
CA SER A 227 -13.21 -8.03 26.61
C SER A 227 -12.30 -7.62 25.45
N ASP A 228 -11.93 -8.56 24.58
CA ASP A 228 -10.84 -8.35 23.65
C ASP A 228 -11.37 -7.78 22.33
N HIS A 229 -10.98 -6.55 22.04
CA HIS A 229 -11.34 -5.85 20.81
C HIS A 229 -10.72 -6.58 19.62
N CYS A 230 -11.48 -6.73 18.53
CA CYS A 230 -10.97 -7.20 17.25
C CYS A 230 -9.84 -6.25 16.76
N PRO A 231 -8.61 -6.73 16.51
CA PRO A 231 -7.50 -5.88 16.09
C PRO A 231 -7.74 -5.13 14.77
N ASP A 232 -8.52 -5.72 13.86
CA ASP A 232 -8.94 -5.10 12.58
C ASP A 232 -10.10 -4.10 12.74
N CYS A 233 -10.67 -4.02 13.94
CA CYS A 233 -11.84 -3.23 14.26
C CYS A 233 -11.44 -2.01 15.10
N VAL A 234 -10.36 -1.32 14.71
CA VAL A 234 -10.05 0.01 15.23
C VAL A 234 -10.86 1.03 14.44
N GLU A 235 -11.69 1.76 15.14
CA GLU A 235 -12.53 2.85 14.64
C GLU A 235 -11.64 4.02 14.17
N HIS A 236 -11.03 3.93 12.98
CA HIS A 236 -10.37 5.07 12.36
C HIS A 236 -11.42 5.91 11.64
N HIS A 237 -12.12 6.76 12.40
CA HIS A 237 -12.76 7.93 11.81
C HIS A 237 -11.65 8.84 11.29
N ILE A 238 -11.54 9.01 9.98
CA ILE A 238 -10.69 10.07 9.40
C ILE A 238 -11.34 11.42 9.73
N LYS A 239 -11.13 11.93 10.95
CA LYS A 239 -11.61 13.26 11.34
C LYS A 239 -10.60 14.32 10.91
N GLY A 240 -10.96 15.08 9.88
CA GLY A 240 -10.21 16.25 9.44
C GLY A 240 -11.03 17.11 8.49
N TYR A 241 -10.41 18.18 8.00
CA TYR A 241 -11.06 19.12 7.10
C TYR A 241 -10.34 19.15 5.76
N TYR A 242 -11.08 19.26 4.66
CA TYR A 242 -10.48 19.62 3.39
C TYR A 242 -9.75 20.97 3.53
N GLY A 243 -8.46 20.97 3.25
CA GLY A 243 -7.55 22.10 3.36
C GLY A 243 -6.69 22.12 4.61
N ASP A 244 -6.83 21.16 5.52
CA ASP A 244 -6.02 20.99 6.75
C ASP A 244 -4.81 20.07 6.47
N ALA A 245 -3.94 20.50 5.55
CA ALA A 245 -2.84 19.69 5.03
C ALA A 245 -1.71 19.43 6.03
N ASP A 246 -1.63 20.16 7.16
CA ASP A 246 -0.72 19.81 8.26
C ASP A 246 -1.40 19.07 9.43
N ALA A 247 -2.70 18.76 9.28
CA ALA A 247 -3.54 18.00 10.21
C ALA A 247 -3.62 18.62 11.63
N ASP A 248 -3.46 19.94 11.75
CA ASP A 248 -3.57 20.68 13.01
C ASP A 248 -5.00 21.15 13.34
N ARG A 249 -5.97 20.81 12.48
CA ARG A 249 -7.41 21.17 12.52
C ARG A 249 -7.70 22.63 12.24
N HIS A 250 -6.74 23.40 11.74
CA HIS A 250 -6.92 24.79 11.38
C HIS A 250 -6.46 25.02 9.95
N ILE A 251 -7.40 25.42 9.09
CA ILE A 251 -7.06 25.78 7.70
C ILE A 251 -6.43 27.17 7.68
N THR A 252 -5.12 27.21 7.50
CA THR A 252 -4.28 28.40 7.49
C THR A 252 -3.31 28.41 6.30
N ILE A 253 -2.52 29.48 6.18
CA ILE A 253 -1.52 29.57 5.12
C ILE A 253 -0.42 28.49 5.27
N LYS A 254 -0.29 27.88 6.46
CA LYS A 254 0.64 26.78 6.68
C LYS A 254 0.25 25.55 5.86
N ASP A 255 -1.04 25.28 5.71
CA ASP A 255 -1.55 24.17 4.89
C ASP A 255 -1.23 24.36 3.43
N ALA A 256 -1.52 25.55 2.89
CA ALA A 256 -1.11 25.89 1.53
C ALA A 256 0.42 25.77 1.35
N THR A 257 1.19 26.13 2.38
CA THR A 257 2.65 25.97 2.38
C THR A 257 3.06 24.49 2.46
N ALA A 258 2.36 23.66 3.22
CA ALA A 258 2.60 22.23 3.34
C ALA A 258 2.34 21.54 1.99
N ILE A 259 1.24 21.88 1.32
CA ILE A 259 0.92 21.45 -0.04
C ILE A 259 2.03 21.88 -1.02
N GLN A 260 2.45 23.15 -0.97
CA GLN A 260 3.53 23.65 -1.84
C GLN A 260 4.87 22.96 -1.59
N LYS A 261 5.23 22.69 -0.33
CA LYS A 261 6.45 21.94 0.02
C LYS A 261 6.36 20.50 -0.44
N HIS A 262 5.17 19.89 -0.40
CA HIS A 262 4.92 18.56 -0.93
C HIS A 262 5.13 18.49 -2.43
N ILE A 263 4.54 19.42 -3.18
CA ILE A 263 4.73 19.54 -4.63
C ILE A 263 6.22 19.75 -4.96
N ALA A 264 6.92 20.56 -4.17
CA ALA A 264 8.35 20.81 -4.32
C ALA A 264 9.26 19.66 -3.83
N LYS A 265 8.68 18.55 -3.35
CA LYS A 265 9.40 17.38 -2.81
C LYS A 265 10.31 17.71 -1.62
N ILE A 266 9.99 18.76 -0.87
CA ILE A 266 10.71 19.19 0.34
C ILE A 266 10.20 18.42 1.56
N THR A 267 8.92 18.11 1.62
CA THR A 267 8.27 17.34 2.68
C THR A 267 7.24 16.38 2.11
N LEU A 268 7.10 15.20 2.69
CA LEU A 268 5.99 14.30 2.35
C LEU A 268 4.79 14.62 3.25
N LEU A 269 3.59 14.53 2.69
CA LEU A 269 2.35 14.51 3.46
C LEU A 269 2.09 13.05 3.81
N PHE A 270 1.98 12.75 5.10
CA PHE A 270 1.77 11.40 5.61
C PHE A 270 0.32 11.22 6.07
N ASP A 271 -0.12 9.97 6.21
CA ASP A 271 -1.43 9.60 6.74
C ASP A 271 -2.58 10.29 5.98
N ASN A 272 -3.56 10.84 6.71
CA ASN A 272 -4.71 11.54 6.15
C ASN A 272 -4.38 12.93 5.59
N ALA A 273 -3.17 13.46 5.80
CA ALA A 273 -2.80 14.81 5.36
C ALA A 273 -2.82 14.95 3.83
N ALA A 274 -2.55 13.86 3.10
CA ALA A 274 -2.70 13.81 1.65
C ALA A 274 -4.16 13.98 1.21
N LEU A 275 -5.10 13.34 1.92
CA LEU A 275 -6.54 13.49 1.69
C LEU A 275 -7.01 14.91 2.04
N PHE A 276 -6.48 15.49 3.13
CA PHE A 276 -6.84 16.85 3.54
C PHE A 276 -6.30 17.88 2.55
N ALA A 277 -5.15 17.60 1.92
CA ALA A 277 -4.54 18.44 0.91
C ALA A 277 -5.25 18.41 -0.44
N ASP A 278 -5.84 17.29 -0.87
CA ASP A 278 -6.62 17.19 -2.11
C ASP A 278 -8.03 17.78 -1.92
N VAL A 279 -8.12 19.09 -2.11
CA VAL A 279 -9.35 19.83 -1.86
C VAL A 279 -10.26 19.94 -3.07
N ASN A 280 -9.79 19.57 -4.26
CA ASN A 280 -10.60 19.54 -5.47
C ASN A 280 -11.15 18.13 -5.76
N THR A 281 -10.70 17.12 -5.00
CA THR A 281 -11.11 15.70 -5.08
C THR A 281 -10.79 15.04 -6.42
N ASP A 282 -9.74 15.51 -7.10
CA ASP A 282 -9.21 14.90 -8.34
C ASP A 282 -8.07 13.91 -8.10
N PHE A 283 -7.78 13.59 -6.83
CA PHE A 283 -6.77 12.64 -6.36
C PHE A 283 -5.32 13.04 -6.67
N ASP A 284 -5.10 14.25 -7.17
CA ASP A 284 -3.78 14.80 -7.43
C ASP A 284 -3.53 16.04 -6.55
N ILE A 285 -2.51 15.97 -5.70
CA ILE A 285 -2.10 17.11 -4.87
C ILE A 285 -1.24 18.06 -5.71
N THR A 286 -1.84 19.13 -6.20
CA THR A 286 -1.21 20.09 -7.12
C THR A 286 -1.24 21.52 -6.59
N ILE A 287 -0.64 22.44 -7.36
CA ILE A 287 -0.68 23.87 -7.02
C ILE A 287 -2.12 24.41 -7.02
N LYS A 288 -3.05 23.74 -7.71
CA LYS A 288 -4.47 24.07 -7.72
C LYS A 288 -5.05 23.93 -6.32
N ASP A 289 -4.66 22.90 -5.59
CA ASP A 289 -5.15 22.63 -4.23
C ASP A 289 -4.61 23.67 -3.24
N ALA A 290 -3.31 23.97 -3.31
CA ALA A 290 -2.73 25.08 -2.56
C ALA A 290 -3.43 26.41 -2.86
N THR A 291 -3.79 26.65 -4.12
CA THR A 291 -4.50 27.87 -4.56
C THR A 291 -5.93 27.90 -4.02
N LEU A 292 -6.63 26.77 -3.98
CA LEU A 292 -7.98 26.66 -3.43
C LEU A 292 -7.99 26.90 -1.92
N VAL A 293 -7.02 26.34 -1.19
CA VAL A 293 -6.80 26.64 0.24
C VAL A 293 -6.52 28.13 0.45
N GLN A 294 -5.65 28.74 -0.36
CA GLN A 294 -5.37 30.18 -0.31
C GLN A 294 -6.62 31.04 -0.56
N LYS A 295 -7.45 30.67 -1.54
CA LYS A 295 -8.71 31.35 -1.86
C LYS A 295 -9.69 31.28 -0.68
N TYR A 296 -9.81 30.11 -0.06
CA TYR A 296 -10.63 29.92 1.14
C TYR A 296 -10.18 30.85 2.28
N ILE A 297 -8.88 30.87 2.58
CA ILE A 297 -8.29 31.73 3.62
C ILE A 297 -8.54 33.22 3.32
N ALA A 298 -8.52 33.61 2.05
CA ALA A 298 -8.80 34.97 1.60
C ALA A 298 -10.30 35.34 1.61
N GLY A 299 -11.20 34.41 1.98
CA GLY A 299 -12.65 34.62 1.95
C GLY A 299 -13.22 34.72 0.53
N ILE A 300 -12.51 34.19 -0.47
CA ILE A 300 -12.97 34.15 -1.86
C ILE A 300 -13.90 32.94 -2.00
N PHE A 301 -15.08 33.17 -2.59
CA PHE A 301 -16.01 32.09 -2.89
C PHE A 301 -15.35 31.05 -3.83
N ILE A 302 -15.41 29.78 -3.42
CA ILE A 302 -14.91 28.63 -4.15
C ILE A 302 -15.95 27.52 -4.11
N ASP A 303 -16.14 26.84 -5.24
CA ASP A 303 -17.10 25.74 -5.38
C ASP A 303 -16.40 24.39 -5.14
N TYR A 304 -15.77 24.26 -3.96
CA TYR A 304 -14.96 23.11 -3.55
C TYR A 304 -15.12 22.87 -2.04
N PRO A 305 -14.91 21.64 -1.55
CA PRO A 305 -15.20 21.27 -0.16
C PRO A 305 -14.23 21.84 0.89
N VAL A 306 -13.32 22.77 0.56
CA VAL A 306 -12.39 23.37 1.55
C VAL A 306 -13.17 23.87 2.78
N GLY A 307 -12.74 23.48 3.98
CA GLY A 307 -13.41 23.80 5.25
C GLY A 307 -14.52 22.83 5.66
N LYS A 308 -14.91 21.89 4.80
CA LYS A 308 -15.85 20.82 5.16
C LYS A 308 -15.13 19.69 5.88
N GLU A 309 -15.82 19.12 6.85
CA GLU A 309 -15.39 17.91 7.53
C GLU A 309 -15.43 16.73 6.55
N ILE A 310 -14.46 15.85 6.67
CA ILE A 310 -14.38 14.61 5.90
C ILE A 310 -15.17 13.54 6.67
N GLU A 311 -16.21 13.01 6.03
CA GLU A 311 -17.15 12.00 6.59
C GLU A 311 -16.80 10.58 6.15
#